data_AF-K0PN01-F1
#
_entry.id   AF-K0PN01-F1
#
_cell.length_a   1.000
_cell.length_b   1.000
_cell.length_c   1.000
_cell.angle_alpha   90.00
_cell.angle_beta   90.00
_cell.angle_gamma   90.00
#
_symmetry.space_group_name_H-M   'P 1'
#
loop_
_entity.id
_entity.type
_entity.pdbx_description
1 polymer ?
#
loop_
_entity_poly.entity_id
_entity_poly.type
_entity_poly.pdbx_seq_one_letter_code
_entity_poly.pdbx_strand_id
1 'polypeptide(L)'
;MIVRTLKERPPAEARPLVAATILEAGGMPLRLRDARRRLFILTTAASDGWPAIIESQGGVVCLIALDDLVDVIVGPLPTLKELMEEAGVTRRARRKVRN
;
A
#
# COMPACT_ATOMS: atom_id res chain seq x y z
N MET A 1 -10.85 2.41 19.53
CA MET A 1 -10.53 1.37 18.53
C MET A 1 -9.05 1.53 18.18
N ILE A 2 -8.20 0.54 18.51
CA ILE A 2 -6.74 0.63 18.33
C ILE A 2 -6.41 -0.20 17.09
N VAL A 3 -5.95 0.43 16.01
CA VAL A 3 -5.43 -0.30 14.85
C VAL A 3 -3.92 -0.48 15.05
N ARG A 4 -3.53 -1.67 15.50
CA ARG A 4 -2.13 -2.11 15.62
C ARG A 4 -1.78 -2.99 14.44
N THR A 5 -1.18 -2.40 13.41
CA THR A 5 -0.15 -3.06 12.59
C THR A 5 0.73 -1.97 11.97
N LEU A 6 1.66 -1.44 12.77
CA LEU A 6 2.76 -0.62 12.26
C LEU A 6 3.82 -1.59 11.71
N LYS A 7 4.04 -1.57 10.39
CA LYS A 7 5.06 -2.31 9.62
C LYS A 7 6.26 -2.78 10.48
N GLU A 8 6.27 -4.04 10.88
CA GLU A 8 7.26 -4.51 11.87
C GLU A 8 8.65 -4.81 11.31
N ARG A 9 8.84 -4.94 9.98
CA ARG A 9 10.17 -5.04 9.31
C ARG A 9 10.00 -4.97 7.79
N PRO A 10 9.99 -3.78 7.17
CA PRO A 10 10.12 -3.71 5.73
C PRO A 10 11.54 -4.16 5.33
N PRO A 11 11.72 -5.03 4.30
CA PRO A 11 13.04 -5.34 3.76
C PRO A 11 13.74 -4.03 3.34
N ALA A 12 15.08 -4.00 3.37
CA ALA A 12 15.87 -2.78 3.11
C ALA A 12 15.52 -2.09 1.78
N GLU A 13 15.03 -2.87 0.81
CA GLU A 13 14.62 -2.43 -0.54
C GLU A 13 13.18 -1.91 -0.61
N ALA A 14 12.36 -2.07 0.43
CA ALA A 14 10.95 -1.72 0.39
C ALA A 14 10.72 -0.20 0.21
N ARG A 15 11.57 0.63 0.83
CA ARG A 15 11.44 2.09 0.73
C ARG A 15 11.69 2.59 -0.71
N PRO A 16 12.80 2.24 -1.39
CA PRO A 16 13.00 2.65 -2.78
C PRO A 16 11.98 2.02 -3.73
N LEU A 17 11.55 0.76 -3.50
CA LEU A 17 10.54 0.11 -4.33
C LEU A 17 9.19 0.85 -4.26
N VAL A 18 8.72 1.17 -3.04
CA VAL A 18 7.48 1.93 -2.84
C VAL A 18 7.57 3.31 -3.47
N ALA A 19 8.70 4.00 -3.32
CA ALA A 19 8.90 5.31 -3.95
C ALA A 19 8.83 5.23 -5.48
N ALA A 20 9.44 4.22 -6.08
CA ALA A 20 9.40 3.99 -7.53
C ALA A 20 7.98 3.69 -8.02
N THR A 21 7.24 2.81 -7.33
CA THR A 21 5.85 2.48 -7.69
C THR A 21 4.93 3.70 -7.61
N ILE A 22 5.09 4.55 -6.59
CA ILE A 22 4.29 5.78 -6.46
C ILE A 22 4.61 6.77 -7.58
N LEU A 23 5.88 6.93 -7.94
CA LEU A 23 6.29 7.80 -9.04
C LEU A 23 5.79 7.28 -10.39
N GLU A 24 5.80 5.97 -10.61
CA GLU A 24 5.27 5.35 -11.82
C GLU A 24 3.75 5.55 -11.94
N ALA A 25 3.01 5.32 -10.85
CA ALA A 25 1.57 5.50 -10.82
C ALA A 25 1.14 6.97 -10.96
N GLY A 26 1.87 7.89 -10.33
CA GLY A 26 1.52 9.32 -10.31
C GLY A 26 2.10 10.14 -11.46
N GLY A 27 2.93 9.52 -12.31
CA GLY A 27 3.53 10.16 -13.47
C GLY A 27 4.50 11.30 -13.14
N MET A 28 4.62 12.24 -14.08
CA MET A 28 5.60 13.32 -13.96
C MET A 28 5.24 14.28 -12.82
N PRO A 29 6.19 14.57 -11.91
CA PRO A 29 5.96 15.53 -10.84
C PRO A 29 5.58 16.92 -11.36
N LEU A 30 4.53 17.50 -10.77
CA LEU A 30 4.02 18.82 -11.07
C LEU A 30 4.70 19.86 -10.19
N ARG A 31 5.06 21.01 -10.76
CA ARG A 31 5.49 22.15 -9.95
C ARG A 31 4.34 22.62 -9.08
N LEU A 32 4.63 23.05 -7.84
CA LEU A 32 3.62 23.56 -6.90
C LEU A 32 2.67 24.61 -7.50
N ARG A 33 3.19 25.50 -8.35
CA ARG A 33 2.37 26.54 -9.02
C ARG A 33 1.35 25.93 -9.98
N ASP A 34 1.71 24.87 -10.71
CA ASP A 34 0.83 24.20 -11.66
C ASP A 34 -0.18 23.33 -10.93
N ALA A 35 0.24 22.65 -9.86
CA ALA A 35 -0.65 21.89 -9.00
C ALA A 35 -1.75 22.78 -8.39
N ARG A 36 -1.39 23.96 -7.87
CA ARG A 36 -2.37 24.93 -7.32
C ARG A 36 -3.41 25.39 -8.35
N ARG A 37 -2.99 25.61 -9.59
CA ARG A 37 -3.89 26.04 -10.68
C ARG A 37 -4.89 24.97 -11.09
N ARG A 38 -4.58 23.70 -10.82
CA ARG A 38 -5.35 22.53 -11.28
C ARG A 38 -5.90 21.72 -10.11
N LEU A 39 -5.97 22.30 -8.90
CA LEU A 39 -6.27 21.55 -7.69
C LEU A 39 -7.55 20.71 -7.81
N PHE A 40 -8.62 21.29 -8.37
CA PHE A 40 -9.88 20.59 -8.60
C PHE A 40 -9.74 19.36 -9.52
N ILE A 41 -8.93 19.47 -10.58
CA ILE A 41 -8.67 18.36 -11.51
C ILE A 41 -7.85 17.28 -10.80
N LEU A 42 -6.82 17.69 -10.06
CA LEU A 42 -5.96 16.74 -9.33
C LEU A 42 -6.71 16.00 -8.23
N THR A 43 -7.61 16.68 -7.50
CA THR A 43 -8.45 16.02 -6.49
C THR A 43 -9.43 15.05 -7.12
N THR A 44 -10.04 15.40 -8.26
CA THR A 44 -10.93 14.50 -8.99
C THR A 44 -10.19 13.26 -9.48
N ALA A 45 -9.02 13.46 -10.10
CA ALA A 45 -8.18 12.36 -10.57
C ALA A 45 -7.74 11.44 -9.40
N ALA A 46 -7.33 12.02 -8.27
CA ALA A 46 -6.99 11.26 -7.08
C ALA A 46 -8.18 10.43 -6.56
N SER A 47 -9.39 10.99 -6.56
CA SER A 47 -10.61 10.25 -6.22
C SER A 47 -10.94 9.12 -7.19
N ASP A 48 -10.49 9.21 -8.44
CA ASP A 48 -10.64 8.16 -9.46
C ASP A 48 -9.48 7.14 -9.42
N GLY A 49 -8.64 7.16 -8.38
CA GLY A 49 -7.52 6.23 -8.19
C GLY A 49 -6.21 6.65 -8.88
N TRP A 50 -6.13 7.88 -9.39
CA TRP A 50 -4.93 8.40 -10.06
C TRP A 50 -4.17 9.36 -9.15
N PRO A 51 -3.10 8.90 -8.48
CA PRO A 51 -2.33 9.78 -7.60
C PRO A 51 -1.63 10.87 -8.41
N ALA A 52 -1.33 11.99 -7.74
CA ALA A 52 -0.57 13.09 -8.35
C ALA A 52 0.67 13.41 -7.53
N ILE A 53 1.78 13.62 -8.22
CA ILE A 53 3.06 13.95 -7.60
C ILE A 53 3.32 15.46 -7.73
N ILE A 54 3.68 16.12 -6.63
CA ILE A 54 3.90 17.56 -6.57
C ILE A 54 5.30 17.84 -6.02
N GLU A 55 6.11 18.53 -6.81
CA GLU A 55 7.40 19.04 -6.37
C GLU A 55 7.24 20.30 -5.52
N SER A 56 7.90 20.29 -4.37
CA SER A 56 8.01 21.41 -3.45
C SER A 56 9.47 21.62 -3.03
N GLN A 57 9.76 22.76 -2.39
CA GLN A 57 11.09 23.07 -1.88
C GLN A 57 11.57 22.07 -0.80
N GLY A 58 10.64 21.41 -0.10
CA GLY A 58 10.94 20.40 0.93
C GLY A 58 10.99 18.96 0.41
N GLY A 59 10.90 18.76 -0.92
CA GLY A 59 10.81 17.45 -1.55
C GLY A 59 9.45 17.24 -2.22
N VAL A 60 9.04 15.98 -2.32
CA VAL A 60 7.90 15.55 -3.12
C VAL A 60 6.68 15.29 -2.23
N VAL A 61 5.53 15.80 -2.64
CA VAL A 61 4.23 15.53 -2.01
C VAL A 61 3.41 14.64 -2.96
N CYS A 62 2.85 13.56 -2.44
CA CYS A 62 1.90 12.72 -3.16
C CYS A 62 0.48 13.07 -2.71
N LEU A 63 -0.40 13.37 -3.67
CA LEU A 63 -1.84 13.41 -3.48
C LEU A 63 -2.41 12.05 -3.88
N ILE A 64 -3.10 11.40 -2.95
CA ILE A 64 -3.73 10.09 -3.12
C ILE A 64 -5.07 10.10 -2.39
N ALA A 65 -6.07 9.35 -2.87
CA ALA A 65 -7.30 9.17 -2.11
C ALA A 65 -7.02 8.47 -0.78
N LEU A 66 -7.80 8.83 0.24
CA LEU A 66 -7.65 8.23 1.56
C LEU A 66 -7.92 6.73 1.51
N ASP A 67 -8.94 6.30 0.79
CA ASP A 67 -9.34 4.89 0.71
C ASP A 67 -8.22 4.05 0.07
N ASP A 68 -7.63 4.53 -1.04
CA ASP A 68 -6.47 3.88 -1.66
C ASP A 68 -5.27 3.80 -0.70
N LEU A 69 -5.02 4.86 0.07
CA LEU A 69 -3.94 4.86 1.05
C LEU A 69 -4.22 3.86 2.18
N VAL A 70 -5.48 3.75 2.62
CA VAL A 70 -5.91 2.76 3.62
C VAL A 70 -5.68 1.36 3.09
N ASP A 71 -6.08 1.05 1.86
CA ASP A 71 -5.87 -0.26 1.24
C ASP A 71 -4.38 -0.62 1.08
N VAL A 72 -3.51 0.37 0.86
CA VAL A 72 -2.06 0.17 0.82
C VAL A 72 -1.46 -0.08 2.22
N ILE A 73 -2.00 0.57 3.25
CA ILE A 73 -1.49 0.45 4.63
C ILE A 73 -2.03 -0.82 5.30
N VAL A 74 -3.30 -1.13 5.08
CA VAL A 74 -3.99 -2.31 5.60
C VAL A 74 -3.58 -3.46 4.70
N GLY A 75 -2.55 -4.19 5.12
CA GLY A 75 -2.13 -5.41 4.42
C GLY A 75 -3.31 -6.38 4.25
N PRO A 76 -3.26 -7.25 3.22
CA PRO A 76 -4.30 -8.23 3.00
C PRO A 76 -4.53 -9.06 4.27
N LEU A 77 -5.79 -9.36 4.56
CA LEU A 77 -6.14 -10.26 5.67
C LEU A 77 -5.39 -11.58 5.50
N PRO A 78 -4.90 -12.18 6.59
CA PRO A 78 -4.19 -13.44 6.52
C PRO A 78 -5.08 -14.48 5.84
N THR A 79 -4.48 -15.25 4.95
CA THR A 79 -5.17 -16.33 4.27
C THR A 79 -5.57 -17.40 5.28
N LEU A 80 -6.62 -18.17 4.98
CA LEU A 80 -7.02 -19.31 5.82
C LEU A 80 -5.85 -20.28 6.06
N LYS A 81 -4.96 -20.43 5.07
CA LYS A 81 -3.75 -21.24 5.19
C LYS A 81 -2.80 -20.70 6.26
N GLU A 82 -2.49 -19.41 6.21
CA GLU A 82 -1.63 -18.75 7.20
C GLU A 82 -2.25 -18.81 8.60
N LEU A 83 -3.56 -18.62 8.71
CA LEU A 83 -4.30 -18.79 9.97
C LEU A 83 -4.24 -20.23 10.49
N MET A 84 -4.34 -21.23 9.61
CA MET A 84 -4.25 -22.64 9.99
C MET A 84 -2.83 -23.04 10.41
N GLU A 85 -1.81 -22.48 9.76
CA GLU A 85 -0.40 -22.67 10.11
C GLU A 85 -0.08 -22.02 11.46
N GLU A 86 -0.57 -20.80 11.71
CA GLU A 86 -0.44 -20.10 12.99
C GLU A 86 -1.20 -20.81 14.13
N ALA A 87 -2.38 -21.35 13.84
CA ALA A 87 -3.15 -22.16 14.78
C ALA A 87 -2.57 -23.57 15.01
N GLY A 88 -1.43 -23.91 14.39
CA GLY A 88 -0.76 -25.20 14.56
C GLY A 88 -1.51 -26.38 13.95
N VAL A 89 -2.47 -26.13 13.04
CA VAL A 89 -3.26 -27.16 12.36
C VAL A 89 -2.44 -27.73 11.19
N THR A 90 -1.33 -28.40 11.52
CA THR A 90 -0.64 -29.23 10.53
C THR A 90 -1.51 -30.46 10.25
N ARG A 91 -1.78 -30.73 8.97
CA ARG A 91 -2.55 -31.90 8.52
C ARG A 91 -2.03 -33.14 9.25
N ARG A 92 -2.80 -33.69 10.19
CA ARG A 92 -2.53 -35.03 10.74
C ARG A 92 -2.47 -35.98 9.55
N ALA A 93 -1.27 -36.49 9.28
CA ALA A 93 -1.06 -37.52 8.27
C ALA A 93 -2.07 -38.64 8.54
N ARG A 94 -2.95 -38.92 7.56
CA ARG A 94 -3.87 -40.07 7.62
C ARG A 94 -3.02 -41.31 7.88
N ARG A 95 -3.08 -41.82 9.11
CA ARG A 95 -2.42 -43.08 9.49
C ARG A 95 -3.01 -44.16 8.59
N LYS A 96 -2.20 -44.65 7.65
CA LYS A 96 -2.56 -45.76 6.78
C LYS A 96 -2.65 -46.99 7.68
N VAL A 97 -3.87 -47.37 8.06
CA VAL A 97 -4.11 -48.63 8.77
C VAL A 97 -3.81 -49.73 7.77
N ARG A 98 -2.71 -50.45 8.01
CA ARG A 98 -2.32 -51.63 7.25
C ARG A 98 -2.92 -52.82 8.01
N ASN A 99 -3.89 -53.49 7.39
CA ASN A 99 -4.33 -54.83 7.79
C ASN A 99 -3.21 -55.84 7.49
#